data_AF-A0A060BPS6-F1
#
_entry.id   AF-A0A060BPS6-F1
#
_cell.length_a   1.000
_cell.length_b   1.000
_cell.length_c   1.000
_cell.angle_alpha   90.00
_cell.angle_beta   90.00
_cell.angle_gamma   90.00
#
_symmetry.space_group_name_H-M   'P 1'
#
loop_
_entity.id
_entity.type
_entity.pdbx_description
1 polymer ?
#
loop_
_entity_poly.entity_id
_entity_poly.type
_entity_poly.pdbx_seq_one_letter_code
_entity_poly.pdbx_strand_id
1 'polypeptide(L)'
;PSRASIYAGALSDKYVIAWSNSLMDNFIMDVQGSGYIDFGDGSPLNFFSYAGKNGWPYYSIGKVLIDRGEVKREDMSMQAIREWGERHSEAEVRELLEQNPSCLL
;
A
#
# COMPACT_ATOMS: atom_id res chain seq x y z
N PRO A 1 -11.36 -10.78 -1.47
CA PRO A 1 -10.03 -11.42 -1.36
C PRO A 1 -9.18 -10.64 -0.34
N SER A 2 -8.22 -11.28 0.34
CA SER A 2 -7.23 -10.57 1.18
C SER A 2 -6.22 -9.85 0.30
N ARG A 3 -5.44 -8.92 0.88
CA ARG A 3 -4.33 -8.24 0.19
C ARG A 3 -3.37 -9.23 -0.50
N ALA A 4 -2.92 -10.25 0.23
CA ALA A 4 -2.05 -11.30 -0.33
C ALA A 4 -2.69 -12.00 -1.53
N SER A 5 -3.99 -12.33 -1.48
CA SER A 5 -4.69 -12.92 -2.62
C SER A 5 -4.80 -11.94 -3.80
N ILE A 6 -5.03 -10.65 -3.55
CA ILE A 6 -5.06 -9.63 -4.60
C ILE A 6 -3.68 -9.52 -5.28
N TYR A 7 -2.60 -9.46 -4.51
CA TYR A 7 -1.23 -9.47 -5.04
C TYR A 7 -0.86 -10.78 -5.75
N ALA A 8 -1.57 -11.87 -5.50
CA ALA A 8 -1.44 -13.14 -6.21
C ALA A 8 -2.34 -13.24 -7.46
N GLY A 9 -3.05 -12.17 -7.84
CA GLY A 9 -3.89 -12.15 -9.04
C GLY A 9 -5.31 -12.66 -8.84
N ALA A 10 -5.87 -12.58 -7.63
CA ALA A 10 -7.25 -13.03 -7.38
C ALA A 10 -8.34 -12.13 -8.02
N LEU A 11 -7.97 -10.97 -8.55
CA LEU A 11 -8.89 -10.05 -9.25
C LEU A 11 -8.65 -10.11 -10.76
N SER A 12 -9.73 -9.90 -11.52
CA SER A 12 -9.63 -9.73 -12.97
C SER A 12 -9.01 -8.37 -13.31
N ASP A 13 -8.13 -8.34 -14.31
CA ASP A 13 -7.45 -7.13 -14.80
C ASP A 13 -8.41 -6.01 -15.22
N LYS A 14 -9.68 -6.32 -15.53
CA LYS A 14 -10.70 -5.31 -15.86
C LYS A 14 -10.99 -4.30 -14.73
N TYR A 15 -10.57 -4.60 -13.50
CA TYR A 15 -10.72 -3.72 -12.34
C TYR A 15 -9.48 -2.85 -12.08
N VAL A 16 -8.39 -3.07 -12.82
CA VAL A 16 -7.16 -2.30 -12.65
C VAL A 16 -7.33 -0.92 -13.31
N ILE A 17 -7.16 0.14 -12.51
CA ILE A 17 -7.29 1.53 -12.96
C ILE A 17 -5.95 2.12 -13.39
N ALA A 18 -4.84 1.63 -12.83
CA ALA A 18 -3.47 2.04 -13.15
C ALA A 18 -2.48 0.97 -12.66
N TRP A 19 -1.31 0.92 -13.29
CA TRP A 19 -0.16 0.15 -12.81
C TRP A 19 0.87 1.14 -12.27
N SER A 20 1.05 1.17 -10.95
CA SER A 20 2.10 1.98 -10.34
C SER A 20 3.44 1.25 -10.34
N ASN A 21 4.51 1.99 -10.08
CA ASN A 21 5.88 1.48 -9.95
C ASN A 21 6.28 1.22 -8.49
N SER A 22 5.34 1.28 -7.52
CA SER A 22 5.66 1.18 -6.09
C SER A 22 4.49 0.60 -5.31
N LEU A 23 4.71 -0.58 -4.70
CA LEU A 23 3.74 -1.21 -3.79
C LEU A 23 3.55 -0.38 -2.51
N MET A 24 4.61 0.28 -2.04
CA MET A 24 4.56 1.11 -0.84
C MET A 24 3.69 2.35 -1.06
N ASP A 25 3.80 2.99 -2.23
CA ASP A 25 2.95 4.15 -2.57
C ASP A 25 1.48 3.77 -2.67
N ASN A 26 1.17 2.61 -3.25
CA ASN A 26 -0.19 2.09 -3.27
C ASN A 26 -0.72 1.88 -1.85
N PHE A 27 0.09 1.36 -0.94
CA PHE A 27 -0.31 1.19 0.46
C PHE A 27 -0.53 2.52 1.17
N ILE A 28 0.34 3.51 0.94
CA ILE A 28 0.17 4.85 1.53
C ILE A 28 -1.13 5.47 1.01
N MET A 29 -1.42 5.33 -0.28
CA MET A 29 -2.69 5.74 -0.87
C MET A 29 -3.88 5.01 -0.24
N ASP A 30 -3.77 3.70 0.03
CA ASP A 30 -4.78 2.93 0.77
C ASP A 30 -5.03 3.50 2.18
N VAL A 31 -3.98 3.93 2.88
CA VAL A 31 -4.13 4.48 4.24
C VAL A 31 -4.75 5.88 4.21
N GLN A 32 -4.39 6.70 3.21
CA GLN A 32 -4.95 8.06 3.06
C GLN A 32 -6.39 8.04 2.51
N GLY A 33 -6.76 7.01 1.76
CA GLY A 33 -8.07 6.90 1.12
C GLY A 33 -8.24 7.75 -0.14
N SER A 34 -7.19 8.44 -0.60
CA SER A 34 -7.17 9.15 -1.87
C SER A 34 -5.74 9.41 -2.32
N GLY A 35 -5.55 9.74 -3.60
CA GLY A 35 -4.25 10.00 -4.19
C GLY A 35 -4.35 10.63 -5.58
N TYR A 36 -3.25 11.23 -6.02
CA TYR A 36 -3.07 11.71 -7.38
C TYR A 36 -2.15 10.76 -8.13
N ILE A 37 -2.51 10.44 -9.37
CA ILE A 37 -1.70 9.61 -10.27
C ILE A 37 -1.27 10.47 -11.45
N ASP A 38 0.04 10.46 -11.70
CA ASP A 38 0.64 10.96 -12.93
C ASP A 38 0.89 9.77 -13.87
N PHE A 39 0.33 9.82 -15.07
CA PHE A 39 0.53 8.79 -16.09
C PHE A 39 1.77 9.05 -16.97
N GLY A 40 2.44 10.20 -16.82
CA GLY A 40 3.66 10.54 -17.53
C GLY A 40 3.46 10.88 -19.02
N ASP A 41 2.23 11.03 -19.48
CA ASP A 41 1.87 11.36 -20.87
C ASP A 41 1.66 12.87 -21.10
N GLY A 42 1.92 13.69 -20.07
CA GLY A 42 1.71 15.15 -20.10
C GLY A 42 0.25 15.57 -19.90
N SER A 43 -0.66 14.63 -19.64
CA SER A 43 -2.02 14.96 -19.19
C SER A 43 -2.03 15.51 -17.76
N PRO A 44 -3.10 16.21 -17.34
CA PRO A 44 -3.25 16.62 -15.95
C PRO A 44 -3.25 15.44 -14.98
N LEU A 45 -2.82 15.68 -13.74
CA LEU A 45 -2.89 14.68 -12.66
C LEU A 45 -4.32 14.17 -12.48
N ASN A 46 -4.46 12.85 -12.36
CA ASN A 46 -5.74 12.19 -12.15
C ASN A 46 -5.96 11.96 -10.65
N PHE A 47 -7.05 12.47 -10.11
CA PHE A 47 -7.41 12.29 -8.70
C PHE A 47 -8.29 11.06 -8.53
N PHE A 48 -7.95 10.21 -7.56
CA PHE A 48 -8.71 9.04 -7.16
C PHE A 48 -9.03 9.12 -5.67
N SER A 49 -10.26 8.74 -5.32
CA SER A 49 -10.76 8.70 -3.94
C SER A 49 -11.38 7.36 -3.62
N TYR A 50 -11.43 7.02 -2.34
CA TYR A 50 -12.08 5.83 -1.78
C TYR A 50 -13.41 5.53 -2.47
N ALA A 51 -13.53 4.34 -3.05
CA ALA A 51 -14.77 3.78 -3.56
C ALA A 51 -15.26 2.61 -2.69
N GLY A 52 -14.37 1.95 -1.98
CA GLY A 52 -14.73 0.88 -1.05
C GLY A 52 -13.54 0.26 -0.34
N LYS A 53 -13.81 -0.85 0.33
CA LYS A 53 -12.80 -1.71 0.93
C LYS A 53 -13.17 -3.17 0.79
N ASN A 54 -12.19 -4.05 0.88
CA ASN A 54 -12.48 -5.47 1.04
C ASN A 54 -13.06 -5.78 2.44
N GLY A 55 -13.53 -7.01 2.64
CA GLY A 55 -14.19 -7.43 3.88
C GLY A 55 -13.25 -7.75 5.07
N TRP A 56 -11.95 -7.47 4.97
CA TRP A 56 -10.98 -7.83 6.02
C TRP A 56 -10.70 -6.65 6.97
N PRO A 57 -10.44 -6.91 8.27
CA PRO A 57 -10.02 -5.87 9.19
C PRO A 57 -8.62 -5.37 8.85
N TYR A 58 -8.37 -4.10 9.14
CA TYR A 58 -7.06 -3.47 8.99
C TYR A 58 -6.13 -3.88 10.14
N TYR A 59 -4.89 -4.22 9.80
CA TYR A 59 -3.81 -4.43 10.76
C TYR A 59 -2.68 -3.43 10.52
N SER A 60 -2.16 -2.83 11.59
CA SER A 60 -1.15 -1.77 11.49
C SER A 60 0.22 -2.32 11.13
N ILE A 61 0.70 -2.02 9.92
CA ILE A 61 2.08 -2.35 9.52
C ILE A 61 3.12 -1.58 10.33
N GLY A 62 2.80 -0.38 10.82
CA GLY A 62 3.66 0.36 11.73
C GLY A 62 3.86 -0.40 13.05
N LYS A 63 2.80 -1.05 13.56
CA LYS A 63 2.96 -1.94 14.71
C LYS A 63 3.86 -3.14 14.40
N VAL A 64 3.72 -3.74 13.22
CA VAL A 64 4.59 -4.84 12.80
C VAL A 64 6.06 -4.42 12.79
N LEU A 65 6.39 -3.25 12.21
CA LEU A 65 7.75 -2.71 12.19
C LEU A 65 8.31 -2.43 13.59
N ILE A 66 7.48 -1.90 14.50
CA ILE A 66 7.86 -1.70 15.90
C ILE A 66 8.14 -3.04 16.58
N ASP A 67 7.24 -4.02 16.41
CA ASP A 67 7.36 -5.33 17.05
C ASP A 67 8.58 -6.12 16.51
N ARG A 68 8.99 -5.87 15.25
CA ARG A 68 10.24 -6.39 14.65
C ARG A 68 11.49 -5.62 15.08
N GLY A 69 11.34 -4.45 15.71
CA GLY A 69 12.47 -3.59 16.11
C GLY A 69 13.12 -2.82 14.96
N GLU A 70 12.47 -2.75 13.80
CA GLU A 70 13.01 -2.11 12.59
C GLU A 70 12.82 -0.59 12.60
N VAL A 71 11.78 -0.13 13.29
CA VAL A 71 11.51 1.29 13.53
C VAL A 71 11.08 1.48 14.99
N LYS A 72 11.69 2.43 15.69
CA LYS A 72 11.32 2.73 17.07
C LYS A 72 9.91 3.32 17.14
N ARG A 73 9.22 3.09 18.27
CA ARG A 73 7.83 3.55 18.44
C ARG A 73 7.73 5.08 18.37
N GLU A 74 8.69 5.78 18.96
CA GLU A 74 8.80 7.24 18.99
C GLU A 74 9.06 7.86 17.61
N ASP A 75 9.67 7.09 16.70
CA ASP A 75 10.01 7.53 15.35
C ASP A 75 8.95 7.10 14.30
N MET A 76 7.94 6.32 14.74
CA MET A 76 6.95 5.72 13.84
C MET A 76 6.04 6.78 13.21
N SER A 77 6.05 6.84 11.88
CA SER A 77 5.25 7.75 11.06
C SER A 77 5.04 7.17 9.67
N MET A 78 4.13 7.76 8.88
CA MET A 78 3.98 7.37 7.46
C MET A 78 5.28 7.59 6.67
N GLN A 79 6.04 8.63 7.01
CA GLN A 79 7.34 8.92 6.41
C GLN A 79 8.36 7.83 6.76
N ALA A 80 8.40 7.39 8.02
CA ALA A 80 9.30 6.31 8.44
C ALA A 80 8.97 4.98 7.74
N ILE A 81 7.69 4.67 7.52
CA ILE A 81 7.26 3.48 6.77
C ILE A 81 7.67 3.58 5.30
N ARG A 82 7.50 4.76 4.68
CA ARG A 82 7.97 5.03 3.31
C ARG A 82 9.47 4.79 3.18
N GLU A 83 10.26 5.43 4.04
CA GLU A 83 11.71 5.30 4.05
C GLU A 83 12.17 3.87 4.36
N TRP A 84 11.42 3.15 5.20
CA TRP A 84 11.66 1.73 5.40
C TRP A 84 11.50 0.97 4.08
N GLY A 85 10.42 1.20 3.33
CA GLY A 85 10.20 0.55 2.03
C GLY A 85 11.26 0.89 0.98
N GLU A 86 11.74 2.12 0.96
CA GLU A 86 12.81 2.56 0.04
C GLU A 86 14.17 1.89 0.32
N ARG A 87 14.40 1.40 1.54
CA ARG A 87 15.63 0.72 1.96
C ARG A 87 15.59 -0.80 1.85
N HIS A 88 14.44 -1.38 1.51
CA HIS A 88 14.22 -2.83 1.45
C HIS A 88 13.83 -3.29 0.05
N SER A 89 14.01 -4.57 -0.22
CA SER A 89 13.61 -5.17 -1.50
C SER A 89 12.10 -5.22 -1.66
N GLU A 90 11.61 -5.28 -2.90
CA GLU A 90 10.17 -5.43 -3.18
C GLU A 90 9.56 -6.67 -2.51
N ALA A 91 10.35 -7.75 -2.36
CA ALA A 91 9.91 -8.97 -1.68
C ALA A 91 9.66 -8.75 -0.18
N GLU A 92 10.55 -8.02 0.50
CA GLU A 92 10.40 -7.66 1.91
C GLU A 92 9.23 -6.67 2.11
N VAL A 93 9.11 -5.69 1.21
CA VAL A 93 7.96 -4.77 1.20
C VAL A 93 6.66 -5.54 1.04
N ARG A 94 6.59 -6.45 0.07
CA ARG A 94 5.40 -7.27 -0.14
C ARG A 94 5.05 -8.09 1.10
N GLU A 95 6.04 -8.77 1.71
CA GLU A 95 5.83 -9.55 2.92
C GLU A 95 5.26 -8.71 4.07
N LEU A 96 5.82 -7.51 4.30
CA LEU A 96 5.32 -6.60 5.31
C LEU A 96 3.88 -6.17 5.02
N LEU A 97 3.59 -5.76 3.78
CA LEU A 97 2.27 -5.27 3.40
C LEU A 97 1.21 -6.37 3.53
N GLU A 98 1.54 -7.62 3.20
CA GLU A 98 0.65 -8.77 3.31
C GLU A 98 0.21 -9.08 4.76
N GLN A 99 0.92 -8.57 5.77
CA GLN A 99 0.47 -8.61 7.18
C GLN A 99 -0.83 -7.83 7.41
N ASN A 100 -1.18 -6.91 6.52
CA ASN A 100 -2.48 -6.24 6.49
C ASN A 100 -3.38 -6.83 5.38
N PRO A 101 -4.32 -7.74 5.71
CA PRO A 101 -5.24 -8.32 4.72
C PRO A 101 -6.25 -7.31 4.14
N SER A 102 -6.43 -6.13 4.76
CA SER A 102 -7.34 -5.08 4.28
C SER A 102 -6.78 -4.37 3.05
N CYS A 103 -7.64 -4.10 2.05
CA CYS A 103 -7.33 -3.30 0.86
C CYS A 103 -8.45 -2.30 0.59
N LEU A 104 -8.10 -1.12 0.09
CA LEU A 104 -9.06 -0.19 -0.49
C LEU A 104 -9.31 -0.50 -1.97
N LEU A 105 -10.45 0.00 -2.45
CA LEU A 105 -10.90 -0.03 -3.83
C LEU A 105 -11.23 1.39 -4.29
#